data_AF-A0A831QLX2-F1
#
_entry.id   AF-A0A831QLX2-F1
#
_cell.length_a   1.000
_cell.length_b   1.000
_cell.length_c   1.000
_cell.angle_alpha   90.00
_cell.angle_beta   90.00
_cell.angle_gamma   90.00
#
_symmetry.space_group_name_H-M   'P 1'
#
loop_
_entity.id
_entity.type
_entity.pdbx_description
1 polymer ?
#
loop_
_entity_poly.entity_id
_entity_poly.type
_entity_poly.pdbx_seq_one_letter_code
_entity_poly.pdbx_strand_id
1 'polypeptide(L)'
;MKKIFCFNNGGSDAWYTAMAMAEDGTCIATHVCSHESFMKHDLGITSDWKYNLYNKHYGEGNWELEWVCNPKMHKGLKLAYKRNQEMWAKEGK
;
A
#
# COMPACT_ATOMS: atom_id res chain seq x y z
N MET A 1 2.28 15.55 -5.55
CA MET A 1 2.55 14.55 -4.50
C MET A 1 2.43 13.17 -5.11
N LYS A 2 3.29 12.22 -4.73
CA LYS A 2 3.19 10.82 -5.16
C LYS A 2 2.17 10.06 -4.30
N LYS A 3 1.37 9.20 -4.91
CA LYS A 3 0.33 8.44 -4.19
C LYS A 3 0.86 7.11 -3.67
N ILE A 4 0.50 6.77 -2.43
CA ILE A 4 0.67 5.44 -1.85
C ILE A 4 -0.71 4.95 -1.39
N PHE A 5 -1.20 3.87 -2.00
CA PHE A 5 -2.51 3.31 -1.75
C PHE A 5 -2.44 2.29 -0.62
N CYS A 6 -3.12 2.59 0.49
CA CYS A 6 -3.26 1.74 1.66
C CYS A 6 -4.60 1.00 1.61
N PHE A 7 -4.60 -0.32 1.78
CA PHE A 7 -5.84 -1.10 1.71
C PHE A 7 -5.79 -2.43 2.45
N ASN A 8 -6.97 -2.93 2.78
CA ASN A 8 -7.18 -4.32 3.18
C ASN A 8 -7.06 -5.24 1.94
N ASN A 9 -6.05 -6.10 1.94
CA ASN A 9 -5.79 -7.10 0.88
C ASN A 9 -6.51 -8.44 1.14
N GLY A 10 -7.45 -8.47 2.07
CA GLY A 10 -8.21 -9.65 2.46
C GLY A 10 -7.57 -10.43 3.62
N GLY A 11 -8.07 -11.64 3.84
CA GLY A 11 -7.75 -12.50 4.97
C GLY A 11 -9.01 -12.92 5.72
N SER A 12 -8.84 -13.39 6.95
CA SER A 12 -9.92 -13.79 7.86
C SER A 12 -9.70 -13.18 9.24
N ASP A 13 -10.68 -13.30 10.13
CA ASP A 13 -10.60 -12.84 11.52
C ASP A 13 -9.24 -13.22 12.15
N ALA A 14 -8.61 -12.25 12.82
CA ALA A 14 -7.26 -12.31 13.39
C ALA A 14 -6.08 -12.40 12.39
N TRP A 15 -6.33 -12.49 11.08
CA TRP A 15 -5.32 -12.76 10.04
C TRP A 15 -5.53 -11.93 8.76
N TYR A 16 -5.93 -10.67 8.90
CA TYR A 16 -6.04 -9.81 7.73
C TYR A 16 -4.67 -9.31 7.27
N THR A 17 -4.55 -8.99 5.99
CA THR A 17 -3.32 -8.42 5.41
C THR A 17 -3.57 -7.01 4.93
N ALA A 18 -2.88 -6.04 5.53
CA ALA A 18 -2.85 -4.66 5.06
C ALA A 18 -1.67 -4.45 4.10
N MET A 19 -1.86 -3.69 3.03
CA MET A 19 -0.82 -3.38 2.05
C MET A 19 -0.76 -1.88 1.72
N ALA A 20 0.45 -1.38 1.49
CA ALA A 20 0.73 -0.04 0.96
C ALA A 20 1.46 -0.16 -0.38
N MET A 21 0.75 0.12 -1.48
CA MET A 21 1.27 0.06 -2.84
C MET A 21 1.45 1.47 -3.41
N ALA A 22 2.66 1.80 -3.82
CA ALA A 22 3.01 3.05 -4.47
C ALA A 22 2.35 3.15 -5.84
N GLU A 23 2.07 4.36 -6.33
CA GLU A 23 1.48 4.54 -7.66
C GLU A 23 2.34 3.97 -8.79
N ASP A 24 3.67 3.91 -8.62
CA ASP A 24 4.58 3.27 -9.59
C ASP A 24 4.50 1.73 -9.59
N GLY A 25 3.72 1.14 -8.68
CA GLY A 25 3.54 -0.30 -8.55
C GLY A 25 4.43 -0.97 -7.51
N THR A 26 5.31 -0.25 -6.82
CA THR A 26 6.14 -0.81 -5.74
C THR A 26 5.27 -1.13 -4.52
N CYS A 27 5.37 -2.35 -3.99
CA CYS A 27 4.80 -2.67 -2.68
C CYS A 27 5.77 -2.20 -1.59
N ILE A 28 5.47 -1.08 -0.93
CA ILE A 28 6.41 -0.45 0.01
C ILE A 28 6.31 -1.07 1.41
N ALA A 29 5.09 -1.40 1.86
CA ALA A 29 4.87 -1.94 3.19
C ALA A 29 3.68 -2.92 3.23
N THR A 30 3.76 -3.85 4.18
CA THR A 30 2.67 -4.77 4.53
C THR A 30 2.57 -4.89 6.05
N HIS A 31 1.41 -5.33 6.53
CA HIS A 31 1.21 -5.71 7.93
C HIS A 31 0.14 -6.81 8.03
N VAL A 32 0.34 -7.75 8.95
CA VAL A 32 -0.70 -8.71 9.34
C VAL A 32 -1.44 -8.13 10.52
N CYS A 33 -2.76 -7.97 10.40
CA CYS A 33 -3.60 -7.27 11.35
C CYS A 33 -4.64 -8.22 11.92
N SER A 34 -4.88 -8.11 13.23
CA SER A 34 -5.95 -8.87 13.88
C SER A 34 -7.35 -8.38 13.52
N HIS A 35 -7.47 -7.10 13.13
CA HIS A 35 -8.74 -6.47 12.79
C HIS A 35 -8.54 -5.31 11.79
N GLU A 36 -9.51 -5.10 10.90
CA GLU A 36 -9.43 -4.05 9.85
C GLU A 36 -9.31 -2.64 10.43
N SER A 37 -9.91 -2.39 11.59
CA SER A 37 -9.86 -1.07 12.24
C SER A 37 -8.44 -0.59 12.60
N PHE A 38 -7.49 -1.51 12.77
CA PHE A 38 -6.09 -1.16 13.09
C PHE A 38 -5.26 -0.85 11.85
N MET A 39 -5.67 -1.31 10.66
CA MET A 39 -4.86 -1.21 9.44
C MET A 39 -4.48 0.22 9.06
N LYS A 40 -5.36 1.19 9.30
CA LYS A 40 -5.05 2.61 9.05
C LYS A 40 -3.92 3.10 9.95
N HIS A 41 -3.87 2.64 11.20
CA HIS A 41 -2.76 2.93 12.10
C HIS A 41 -1.51 2.18 11.64
N ASP A 42 -1.62 0.89 11.29
CA ASP A 42 -0.47 0.05 10.97
C ASP A 42 0.25 0.45 9.66
N LEU A 43 -0.48 1.07 8.75
CA LEU A 43 0.02 1.63 7.49
C LEU A 43 0.32 3.15 7.54
N GLY A 44 0.19 3.79 8.71
CA GLY A 44 0.57 5.21 8.85
C GLY A 44 -0.47 6.23 8.34
N ILE A 45 -1.72 5.84 8.07
CA ILE A 45 -2.79 6.81 7.75
C ILE A 45 -3.14 7.65 8.98
N THR A 46 -3.16 7.03 10.16
CA THR A 46 -3.49 7.69 11.44
C THR A 46 -2.34 7.63 12.45
N SER A 47 -1.12 7.36 11.97
CA SER A 47 0.12 7.29 12.75
C SER A 47 1.30 7.66 11.85
N ASP A 48 2.51 7.69 12.40
CA ASP A 48 3.77 7.83 11.65
C ASP A 48 4.41 6.47 11.31
N TRP A 49 3.70 5.36 11.52
CA TRP A 49 4.22 4.03 11.22
C TRP A 49 4.54 3.90 9.73
N LYS A 50 5.67 3.25 9.45
CA LYS A 50 6.19 3.01 8.08
C LYS A 50 6.63 4.27 7.31
N TYR A 51 6.58 5.47 7.90
CA TYR A 51 6.99 6.71 7.21
C TYR A 51 8.45 6.67 6.76
N ASN A 52 9.32 5.98 7.50
CA ASN A 52 10.70 5.75 7.10
C ASN A 52 10.80 4.99 5.76
N LEU A 53 9.89 4.05 5.47
CA LEU A 53 9.84 3.32 4.20
C LEU A 53 9.31 4.22 3.08
N TYR A 54 8.29 5.03 3.35
CA TYR A 54 7.73 5.97 2.38
C TYR A 54 8.72 7.07 2.01
N ASN A 55 9.39 7.64 3.01
CA ASN A 55 10.48 8.61 2.83
C ASN A 55 11.65 8.01 2.05
N LYS A 56 12.00 6.74 2.30
CA LYS A 56 13.05 6.06 1.51
C LYS A 56 12.66 5.88 0.04
N HIS A 57 11.39 5.63 -0.26
CA HIS A 57 10.91 5.38 -1.63
C HIS A 57 10.70 6.66 -2.44
N TYR A 58 10.03 7.67 -1.87
CA TYR A 58 9.65 8.90 -2.59
C TYR A 58 10.32 10.19 -2.07
N GLY A 59 11.04 10.13 -0.95
CA GLY A 59 11.56 11.32 -0.27
C GLY A 59 10.52 11.93 0.67
N GLU A 60 10.98 12.47 1.80
CA GLU A 60 10.12 13.13 2.77
C GLU A 60 9.38 14.32 2.16
N GLY A 61 8.08 14.46 2.48
CA GLY A 61 7.23 15.53 1.95
C GLY A 61 6.81 15.37 0.48
N ASN A 62 7.19 14.28 -0.20
CA ASN A 62 6.87 14.06 -1.61
C ASN A 62 5.78 13.01 -1.85
N TRP A 63 5.21 12.43 -0.80
CA TRP A 63 4.18 11.40 -0.88
C TRP A 63 2.98 11.73 -0.01
N GLU A 64 1.86 11.09 -0.32
CA GLU A 64 0.64 11.10 0.48
C GLU A 64 0.04 9.69 0.50
N LEU A 65 -0.55 9.33 1.64
CA LEU A 65 -1.24 8.05 1.81
C LEU A 65 -2.72 8.21 1.49
N GLU A 66 -3.27 7.23 0.80
CA GLU A 66 -4.69 7.16 0.45
C GLU A 66 -5.27 5.83 0.91
N TRP A 67 -6.24 5.88 1.80
CA TRP A 67 -6.98 4.67 2.19
C TRP A 67 -8.02 4.30 1.13
N VAL A 68 -7.90 3.11 0.56
CA VAL A 68 -8.78 2.60 -0.50
C VAL A 68 -9.79 1.61 0.08
N CYS A 69 -11.05 2.05 0.24
CA CYS A 69 -12.13 1.21 0.78
C CYS A 69 -12.56 0.08 -0.16
N ASN A 70 -12.44 0.26 -1.48
CA ASN A 70 -12.76 -0.79 -2.46
C ASN A 70 -11.59 -1.01 -3.44
N PRO A 71 -10.64 -1.88 -3.07
CA PRO A 71 -9.44 -2.13 -3.87
C PRO A 71 -9.74 -2.62 -5.29
N LYS A 72 -10.81 -3.42 -5.43
CA LYS A 72 -11.23 -4.00 -6.71
C LYS A 72 -11.80 -2.98 -7.68
N MET A 73 -12.25 -1.81 -7.22
CA MET A 73 -12.81 -0.77 -8.07
C MET A 73 -11.89 0.45 -8.24
N HIS A 74 -10.83 0.56 -7.42
CA HIS A 74 -9.99 1.75 -7.39
C HIS A 74 -9.06 1.86 -8.60
N LYS A 75 -9.23 2.92 -9.41
CA LYS A 75 -8.49 3.10 -10.67
C LYS A 75 -6.99 3.27 -10.47
N GLY A 76 -6.58 4.07 -9.48
CA GLY A 76 -5.16 4.31 -9.19
C GLY A 76 -4.44 3.03 -8.75
N LEU A 77 -5.09 2.23 -7.90
CA LEU A 77 -4.54 0.97 -7.41
C LEU A 77 -4.48 -0.09 -8.51
N LYS A 78 -5.48 -0.16 -9.41
CA LYS A 78 -5.42 -1.03 -10.59
C LYS A 78 -4.23 -0.71 -11.49
N LEU A 79 -3.95 0.58 -11.71
CA LEU A 79 -2.82 1.00 -12.52
C LEU A 79 -1.49 0.66 -11.83
N ALA A 80 -1.39 0.88 -10.52
CA ALA A 80 -0.23 0.48 -9.73
C ALA A 80 0.00 -1.04 -9.80
N TYR A 81 -1.05 -1.84 -9.67
CA TYR A 81 -0.97 -3.30 -9.81
C TYR A 81 -0.48 -3.72 -11.19
N LYS A 82 -0.98 -3.09 -12.26
CA LYS A 82 -0.49 -3.33 -13.63
C LYS A 82 0.99 -3.01 -13.77
N ARG A 83 1.45 -1.87 -13.23
CA ARG A 83 2.87 -1.49 -13.24
C ARG A 83 3.73 -2.49 -12.45
N ASN A 84 3.23 -3.00 -11.33
CA ASN A 84 3.87 -4.09 -10.60
C ASN A 84 4.07 -5.32 -11.50
N GLN A 85 3.01 -5.79 -12.17
CA GLN A 85 3.11 -6.92 -13.09
C GLN A 85 4.13 -6.68 -14.21
N GLU A 86 4.16 -5.48 -14.79
CA GLU A 86 5.11 -5.09 -15.83
C GLU A 86 6.57 -5.07 -15.32
N MET A 87 6.81 -4.65 -14.07
CA MET A 87 8.13 -4.71 -13.44
C MET A 87 8.59 -6.17 -13.29
N TRP A 88 7.74 -7.04 -12.73
CA TRP A 88 8.08 -8.45 -12.53
C TRP A 88 8.29 -9.19 -13.86
N ALA A 89 7.51 -8.87 -14.89
CA ALA A 89 7.70 -9.44 -16.23
C ALA A 89 9.04 -9.03 -16.87
N LYS A 90 9.51 -7.81 -16.61
CA LYS A 90 10.82 -7.33 -17.10
C LYS A 90 12.00 -7.90 -16.31
N GLU A 91 11.79 -8.20 -15.03
CA GLU A 91 12.82 -8.77 -14.14
C GLU A 91 13.04 -10.28 -14.34
N GLY A 92 12.26 -10.94 -15.21
CA GLY A 92 12.58 -12.28 -15.72
C GLY A 92 12.65 -13.37 -14.63
N LYS A 93 11.58 -13.50 -13.85
CA LYS A 93 11.28 -14.75 -13.14
C LYS A 93 10.15 -15.50 -13.83
#